data_AF-A0A921U8Y1-F1
#
_entry.id   AF-A0A921U8Y1-F1
#
_cell.length_a   1.000
_cell.length_b   1.000
_cell.length_c   1.000
_cell.angle_alpha   90.00
_cell.angle_beta   90.00
_cell.angle_gamma   90.00
#
_symmetry.space_group_name_H-M   'P 1'
#
loop_
_entity.id
_entity.type
_entity.pdbx_description
1 polymer ?
#
loop_
_entity_poly.entity_id
_entity_poly.type
_entity_poly.pdbx_seq_one_letter_code
_entity_poly.pdbx_strand_id
1 'polypeptide(L)'
;MSWTVSSRACRSRPADRARFAAVCRAWRSAARQLPSHLPWIVFPGGTFCTAGVGAACFSIPGLPDDATCLGAAHDCWLAIDCTDDVVRRATFPDTAACDPDTGEPLVYARRNVKHNHTYLLHNPFSNLTVPLPELDAVVGYMAETFTIRKVLMRSPAPDDFIAVTTNNCNYNIILCRREKGTFVLPDYRIIDVVFLGDTLYGITSGEELLAFHLSEDDEDGRPNVTRIELVIKNPLSRYYYGEFPWYWPEHEPNQEENDNSADEGYLEEEDINEDEESDDDELADQALEDILNGDDLIPNNVEREVYDEAFEERYNREVPYEPKDEIVIGRYLVKSRTGELLLVRHRYLLSPYSHSYTHNVQVLKANLNKGKWAASDGLPKGEALFLGQSYSKCTQAHGDIREGFVYYLPQLVDDAYDMTSCTTCNIAFGWPWQCKLEDSDWLTWLFPPEVVV
;
A
#
# COMPACT_ATOMS: atom_id res chain seq x y z
N MET A 1 7.08 -38.40 48.52
CA MET A 1 6.76 -37.03 48.10
C MET A 1 6.98 -36.95 46.60
N SER A 2 5.91 -37.04 45.82
CA SER A 2 5.94 -36.86 44.36
C SER A 2 4.89 -35.81 44.00
N TRP A 3 5.34 -34.70 43.43
CA TRP A 3 4.49 -33.64 42.92
C TRP A 3 4.11 -33.97 41.48
N THR A 4 2.81 -34.15 41.23
CA THR A 4 2.25 -34.32 39.89
C THR A 4 1.88 -32.95 39.33
N VAL A 5 2.52 -32.56 38.23
CA VAL A 5 2.19 -31.38 37.43
C VAL A 5 0.91 -31.69 36.63
N SER A 6 -0.16 -30.95 36.89
CA SER A 6 -1.41 -31.03 36.13
C SER A 6 -1.35 -30.12 34.91
N SER A 7 -1.06 -30.67 33.73
CA SER A 7 -1.23 -30.01 32.44
C SER A 7 -2.74 -29.80 32.14
N ARG A 8 -3.24 -28.58 32.28
CA ARG A 8 -4.55 -28.20 31.70
C ARG A 8 -4.37 -27.98 30.21
N ALA A 9 -4.60 -29.02 29.42
CA ALA A 9 -4.84 -28.88 27.99
C ALA A 9 -6.17 -28.14 27.79
N CYS A 10 -6.13 -26.93 27.22
CA CYS A 10 -7.31 -26.25 26.70
C CYS A 10 -7.96 -27.13 25.62
N ARG A 11 -9.04 -27.84 25.97
CA ARG A 11 -9.86 -28.56 24.99
C ARG A 11 -10.69 -27.52 24.23
N SER A 12 -10.40 -27.36 22.93
CA SER A 12 -11.24 -26.63 21.96
C SER A 12 -12.72 -26.96 22.17
N ARG A 13 -13.63 -25.98 22.22
CA ARG A 13 -15.05 -26.25 22.47
C ARG A 13 -15.64 -27.09 21.32
N PRO A 14 -16.64 -27.94 21.56
CA PRO A 14 -17.29 -28.73 20.50
C PRO A 14 -17.87 -27.87 19.36
N ALA A 15 -18.30 -26.65 19.68
CA ALA A 15 -18.74 -25.65 18.71
C ALA A 15 -17.62 -25.21 17.76
N ASP A 16 -16.40 -25.03 18.29
CA ASP A 16 -15.22 -24.67 17.48
C ASP A 16 -14.84 -25.81 16.54
N ARG A 17 -14.96 -27.06 16.99
CA ARG A 17 -14.75 -28.24 16.14
C ARG A 17 -15.81 -28.38 15.05
N ALA A 18 -17.07 -28.06 15.36
CA ALA A 18 -18.16 -28.07 14.39
C ALA A 18 -18.01 -26.95 13.35
N ARG A 19 -17.65 -25.74 13.80
CA ARG A 19 -17.31 -24.60 12.93
C ARG A 19 -16.11 -24.92 12.05
N PHE A 20 -15.03 -25.44 12.62
CA PHE A 20 -13.85 -25.88 11.87
C PHE A 20 -14.18 -27.00 10.88
N ALA A 21 -14.99 -27.99 11.25
CA ALA A 21 -15.42 -29.04 10.33
C ALA A 21 -16.34 -28.52 9.21
N ALA A 22 -17.20 -27.54 9.50
CA ALA A 22 -18.06 -26.90 8.52
C ALA A 22 -17.25 -26.05 7.54
N VAL A 23 -16.31 -25.24 8.04
CA VAL A 23 -15.39 -24.45 7.21
C VAL A 23 -14.46 -25.35 6.43
N CYS A 24 -13.85 -26.37 7.03
CA CYS A 24 -13.04 -27.34 6.29
C CYS A 24 -13.87 -28.15 5.28
N ARG A 25 -15.19 -28.30 5.45
CA ARG A 25 -16.06 -28.93 4.44
C ARG A 25 -16.40 -27.95 3.33
N ALA A 26 -16.71 -26.70 3.64
CA ALA A 26 -16.96 -25.65 2.64
C ALA A 26 -15.68 -25.38 1.84
N TRP A 27 -14.54 -25.23 2.52
CA TRP A 27 -13.22 -25.05 1.92
C TRP A 27 -12.78 -26.28 1.12
N ARG A 28 -12.91 -27.51 1.65
CA ARG A 28 -12.65 -28.72 0.86
C ARG A 28 -13.66 -28.91 -0.27
N SER A 29 -14.89 -28.42 -0.15
CA SER A 29 -15.89 -28.49 -1.22
C SER A 29 -15.56 -27.48 -2.33
N ALA A 30 -15.20 -26.25 -1.97
CA ALA A 30 -14.72 -25.22 -2.89
C ALA A 30 -13.42 -25.69 -3.57
N ALA A 31 -12.43 -26.13 -2.80
CA ALA A 31 -11.17 -26.66 -3.31
C ALA A 31 -11.33 -27.96 -4.15
N ARG A 32 -12.38 -28.77 -3.91
CA ARG A 32 -12.68 -29.96 -4.74
C ARG A 32 -13.50 -29.65 -5.99
N GLN A 33 -14.18 -28.51 -6.04
CA GLN A 33 -14.95 -28.06 -7.22
C GLN A 33 -14.12 -27.18 -8.15
N LEU A 34 -12.97 -26.66 -7.71
CA LEU A 34 -12.10 -25.79 -8.47
C LEU A 34 -10.90 -26.55 -9.03
N PRO A 35 -10.79 -26.72 -10.36
CA PRO A 35 -9.49 -26.59 -11.03
C PRO A 35 -9.14 -25.10 -11.24
N SER A 36 -9.64 -24.16 -10.42
CA SER A 36 -9.44 -22.72 -10.69
C SER A 36 -8.19 -22.19 -9.99
N HIS A 37 -7.19 -21.91 -10.81
CA HIS A 37 -6.01 -21.10 -10.49
C HIS A 37 -6.33 -19.59 -10.49
N LEU A 38 -7.59 -19.22 -10.22
CA LEU A 38 -8.03 -17.83 -10.23
C LEU A 38 -7.72 -17.17 -8.89
N PRO A 39 -7.33 -15.88 -8.90
CA PRO A 39 -7.10 -15.15 -7.67
C PRO A 39 -8.40 -15.00 -6.88
N TRP A 40 -8.25 -14.88 -5.57
CA TRP A 40 -9.32 -14.50 -4.65
C TRP A 40 -9.23 -13.00 -4.37
N ILE A 41 -10.39 -12.40 -4.09
CA ILE A 41 -10.46 -11.05 -3.52
C ILE A 41 -10.57 -11.20 -2.01
N VAL A 42 -9.76 -10.44 -1.29
CA VAL A 42 -9.81 -10.37 0.17
C VAL A 42 -10.32 -8.98 0.57
N PHE A 43 -11.32 -8.99 1.42
CA PHE A 43 -11.99 -7.82 1.97
C PHE A 43 -11.27 -7.39 3.26
N PRO A 44 -11.42 -6.13 3.68
CA PRO A 44 -10.74 -5.60 4.87
C PRO A 44 -11.15 -6.38 6.11
N GLY A 45 -12.44 -6.68 6.27
CA GLY A 45 -12.95 -7.51 7.38
C GLY A 45 -12.64 -9.01 7.31
N GLY A 46 -11.66 -9.45 6.50
CA GLY A 46 -11.24 -10.85 6.44
C GLY A 46 -12.20 -11.80 5.73
N THR A 47 -13.08 -11.26 4.87
CA THR A 47 -13.93 -12.05 3.98
C THR A 47 -13.21 -12.31 2.66
N PHE A 48 -13.25 -13.55 2.19
CA PHE A 48 -12.59 -14.00 0.96
C PHE A 48 -13.67 -14.35 -0.05
N CYS A 49 -13.53 -13.85 -1.28
CA CYS A 49 -14.43 -14.19 -2.36
C CYS A 49 -13.65 -14.77 -3.54
N THR A 50 -14.10 -15.92 -4.03
CA THR A 50 -13.55 -16.51 -5.26
C THR A 50 -13.99 -15.70 -6.48
N ALA A 51 -13.07 -15.45 -7.42
CA ALA A 51 -13.42 -14.93 -8.74
C ALA A 51 -14.20 -15.99 -9.56
N GLY A 52 -15.20 -15.60 -10.37
CA GLY A 52 -15.91 -16.53 -11.25
C GLY A 52 -17.43 -16.61 -11.13
N VAL A 53 -18.05 -17.24 -12.13
CA VAL A 53 -19.47 -17.65 -12.10
C VAL A 53 -19.68 -18.65 -10.97
N GLY A 54 -20.54 -18.29 -10.00
CA GLY A 54 -20.72 -19.07 -8.77
C GLY A 54 -19.81 -18.66 -7.62
N ALA A 55 -19.26 -17.44 -7.68
CA ALA A 55 -18.45 -16.83 -6.62
C ALA A 55 -19.02 -17.09 -5.22
N ALA A 56 -18.20 -17.72 -4.37
CA ALA A 56 -18.52 -17.95 -2.98
C ALA A 56 -17.69 -17.00 -2.12
N CYS A 57 -18.35 -16.32 -1.20
CA CYS A 57 -17.68 -15.54 -0.15
C CYS A 57 -17.69 -16.33 1.16
N PHE A 58 -16.56 -16.36 1.86
CA PHE A 58 -16.39 -17.07 3.12
C PHE A 58 -15.35 -16.37 4.00
N SER A 59 -15.51 -16.48 5.32
CA SER A 59 -14.52 -16.02 6.28
C SER A 59 -13.53 -17.13 6.62
N ILE A 60 -12.27 -16.78 6.85
CA ILE A 60 -11.26 -17.74 7.29
C ILE A 60 -11.23 -17.78 8.83
N PRO A 61 -11.30 -18.96 9.44
CA PRO A 61 -11.28 -19.09 10.88
C PRO A 61 -9.86 -18.86 11.40
N GLY A 62 -9.74 -18.12 12.51
CA GLY A 62 -8.47 -17.89 13.18
C GLY A 62 -8.01 -16.43 13.18
N LEU A 63 -8.69 -15.55 12.44
CA LEU A 63 -8.50 -14.10 12.56
C LEU A 63 -9.27 -13.56 13.78
N PRO A 64 -8.69 -12.60 14.53
CA PRO A 64 -9.40 -11.83 15.54
C PRO A 64 -10.60 -11.06 14.97
N ASP A 65 -11.60 -10.75 15.81
CA ASP A 65 -12.82 -10.04 15.38
C ASP A 65 -12.55 -8.55 15.05
N ASP A 66 -11.41 -8.03 15.50
CA ASP A 66 -10.87 -6.68 15.30
C ASP A 66 -9.76 -6.62 14.24
N ALA A 67 -9.62 -7.68 13.43
CA ALA A 67 -8.63 -7.76 12.36
C ALA A 67 -9.09 -7.10 11.06
N THR A 68 -8.21 -6.28 10.49
CA THR A 68 -8.32 -5.68 9.15
C THR A 68 -7.20 -6.23 8.26
N CYS A 69 -7.55 -6.70 7.06
CA CYS A 69 -6.61 -7.15 6.06
C CYS A 69 -5.96 -5.94 5.37
N LEU A 70 -4.63 -5.85 5.43
CA LEU A 70 -3.85 -4.78 4.82
C LEU A 70 -3.40 -5.09 3.39
N GLY A 71 -3.37 -6.35 2.99
CA GLY A 71 -2.82 -6.77 1.71
C GLY A 71 -2.18 -8.16 1.73
N ALA A 72 -2.01 -8.77 0.56
CA ALA A 72 -1.14 -9.94 0.43
C ALA A 72 0.33 -9.51 0.36
N ALA A 73 1.12 -9.92 1.36
CA ALA A 73 2.53 -9.58 1.49
C ALA A 73 3.44 -10.50 0.67
N HIS A 74 2.99 -11.72 0.43
CA HIS A 74 3.56 -12.71 -0.49
C HIS A 74 2.44 -13.68 -0.88
N ASP A 75 2.63 -14.52 -1.90
CA ASP A 75 1.61 -15.40 -2.50
C ASP A 75 0.64 -16.07 -1.51
N CYS A 76 1.07 -16.43 -0.31
CA CYS A 76 0.24 -17.09 0.69
C CYS A 76 0.17 -16.38 2.04
N TRP A 77 0.70 -15.17 2.15
CA TRP A 77 0.80 -14.42 3.41
C TRP A 77 0.00 -13.13 3.30
N LEU A 78 -0.88 -12.92 4.27
CA LEU A 78 -1.66 -11.70 4.44
C LEU A 78 -1.07 -10.89 5.59
N ALA A 79 -0.90 -9.59 5.38
CA ALA A 79 -0.65 -8.66 6.46
C ALA A 79 -1.99 -8.25 7.09
N ILE A 80 -2.04 -8.30 8.41
CA ILE A 80 -3.23 -8.05 9.22
C ILE A 80 -2.89 -6.95 10.23
N ASP A 81 -3.81 -6.01 10.40
CA ASP A 81 -3.82 -5.01 11.48
C ASP A 81 -4.94 -5.34 12.46
N CYS A 82 -4.62 -5.55 13.73
CA CYS A 82 -5.60 -5.70 14.79
C CYS A 82 -5.64 -4.42 15.61
N THR A 83 -6.77 -3.73 15.53
CA THR A 83 -6.99 -2.43 16.16
C THR A 83 -8.43 -2.28 16.65
N ASP A 84 -8.61 -1.55 17.74
CA ASP A 84 -9.93 -1.16 18.21
C ASP A 84 -10.58 -0.08 17.33
N ASP A 85 -9.85 0.48 16.37
CA ASP A 85 -10.37 1.41 15.39
C ASP A 85 -11.45 0.78 14.51
N VAL A 86 -12.68 1.25 14.70
CA VAL A 86 -13.85 0.84 13.91
C VAL A 86 -13.94 1.54 12.57
N VAL A 87 -13.25 2.69 12.39
CA VAL A 87 -13.28 3.48 11.15
C VAL A 87 -12.74 2.67 9.98
N ARG A 88 -11.63 1.94 10.19
CA ARG A 88 -10.99 1.08 9.19
C ARG A 88 -11.80 -0.15 8.78
N ARG A 89 -12.88 -0.45 9.51
CA ARG A 89 -13.79 -1.58 9.25
C ARG A 89 -15.16 -1.14 8.72
N ALA A 90 -15.39 0.17 8.61
CA ALA A 90 -16.66 0.70 8.12
C ALA A 90 -16.78 0.45 6.61
N THR A 91 -17.94 -0.06 6.18
CA THR A 91 -18.22 -0.28 4.76
C THR A 91 -18.46 1.06 4.05
N PHE A 92 -18.37 1.10 2.71
CA PHE A 92 -18.61 2.33 1.95
C PHE A 92 -19.98 2.98 2.26
N PRO A 93 -21.09 2.24 2.46
CA PRO A 93 -22.35 2.82 2.92
C PRO A 93 -22.30 3.47 4.31
N ASP A 94 -21.47 2.95 5.22
CA ASP A 94 -21.35 3.47 6.60
C ASP A 94 -20.48 4.73 6.64
N THR A 95 -19.45 4.80 5.78
CA THR A 95 -18.58 5.99 5.63
C THR A 95 -19.21 7.07 4.75
N ALA A 96 -20.03 6.71 3.77
CA ALA A 96 -20.74 7.65 2.88
C ALA A 96 -22.04 8.19 3.46
N ALA A 97 -22.51 7.68 4.60
CA ALA A 97 -23.66 8.25 5.29
C ALA A 97 -23.24 9.59 5.91
N CYS A 98 -23.96 10.67 5.63
CA CYS A 98 -23.73 11.98 6.24
C CYS A 98 -24.73 12.22 7.38
N ASP A 99 -24.27 12.90 8.42
CA ASP A 99 -25.15 13.52 9.41
C ASP A 99 -26.10 14.51 8.69
N PRO A 100 -27.43 14.37 8.85
CA PRO A 100 -28.39 15.17 8.09
C PRO A 100 -28.36 16.67 8.40
N ASP A 101 -27.86 17.04 9.58
CA ASP A 101 -27.89 18.41 10.09
C ASP A 101 -26.59 19.16 9.76
N THR A 102 -25.46 18.46 9.72
CA THR A 102 -24.12 19.03 9.45
C THR A 102 -23.62 18.73 8.04
N GLY A 103 -24.12 17.68 7.37
CA GLY A 103 -23.63 17.21 6.07
C GLY A 103 -22.29 16.48 6.14
N GLU A 104 -21.73 16.30 7.34
CA GLU A 104 -20.45 15.63 7.56
C GLU A 104 -20.60 14.10 7.55
N PRO A 105 -19.63 13.33 7.05
CA PRO A 105 -19.66 11.87 7.11
C PRO A 105 -19.81 11.35 8.55
N LEU A 106 -20.66 10.33 8.76
CA LEU A 106 -20.96 9.74 10.06
C LEU A 106 -19.76 8.99 10.67
N VAL A 107 -18.81 8.57 9.84
CA VAL A 107 -17.57 7.90 10.25
C VAL A 107 -16.42 8.50 9.44
N TYR A 108 -15.66 9.42 10.04
CA TYR A 108 -14.44 10.00 9.43
C TYR A 108 -13.23 9.72 10.32
N ALA A 109 -12.10 9.37 9.70
CA ALA A 109 -10.84 9.17 10.38
C ALA A 109 -10.31 10.50 10.94
N ARG A 110 -10.20 10.59 12.27
CA ARG A 110 -9.76 11.80 12.96
C ARG A 110 -8.26 11.79 13.24
N ARG A 111 -7.59 12.88 12.90
CA ARG A 111 -6.14 13.05 13.11
C ARG A 111 -5.73 13.03 14.59
N ASN A 112 -6.60 13.51 15.46
CA ASN A 112 -6.37 13.63 16.90
C ASN A 112 -6.81 12.40 17.71
N VAL A 113 -7.39 11.38 17.07
CA VAL A 113 -7.78 10.13 17.73
C VAL A 113 -6.79 9.06 17.34
N LYS A 114 -6.09 8.50 18.34
CA LYS A 114 -5.08 7.46 18.16
C LYS A 114 -5.56 6.15 18.75
N HIS A 115 -5.24 5.06 18.07
CA HIS A 115 -5.61 3.69 18.46
C HIS A 115 -4.38 2.83 18.59
N ASN A 116 -4.51 1.73 19.34
CA ASN A 116 -3.46 0.73 19.38
C ASN A 116 -3.57 -0.18 18.17
N HIS A 117 -2.43 -0.50 17.59
CA HIS A 117 -2.27 -1.36 16.44
C HIS A 117 -1.33 -2.51 16.78
N THR A 118 -1.73 -3.72 16.38
CA THR A 118 -0.87 -4.90 16.45
C THR A 118 -0.89 -5.60 15.11
N TYR A 119 0.30 -5.85 14.56
CA TYR A 119 0.47 -6.32 13.19
C TYR A 119 0.87 -7.78 13.15
N LEU A 120 0.22 -8.53 12.25
CA LEU A 120 0.41 -9.96 12.12
C LEU A 120 0.58 -10.34 10.65
N LEU A 121 1.39 -11.35 10.38
CA LEU A 121 1.35 -12.11 9.13
C LEU A 121 0.50 -13.36 9.34
N HIS A 122 -0.53 -13.54 8.52
CA HIS A 122 -1.39 -14.71 8.55
C HIS A 122 -1.33 -15.47 7.22
N ASN A 123 -1.06 -16.76 7.28
CA ASN A 123 -1.12 -17.65 6.14
C ASN A 123 -2.40 -18.51 6.22
N PRO A 124 -3.44 -18.23 5.41
CA PRO A 124 -4.70 -18.95 5.47
C PRO A 124 -4.63 -20.42 5.04
N PHE A 125 -3.58 -20.80 4.31
CA PHE A 125 -3.41 -22.16 3.77
C PHE A 125 -2.69 -23.09 4.75
N SER A 126 -1.76 -22.56 5.53
CA SER A 126 -1.07 -23.29 6.60
C SER A 126 -1.66 -23.03 7.99
N ASN A 127 -2.55 -22.04 8.11
CA ASN A 127 -3.10 -21.54 9.37
C ASN A 127 -1.99 -21.10 10.36
N LEU A 128 -0.91 -20.54 9.82
CA LEU A 128 0.19 -20.00 10.59
C LEU A 128 -0.01 -18.50 10.75
N THR A 129 0.04 -18.01 11.99
CA THR A 129 0.02 -16.58 12.30
C THR A 129 1.31 -16.23 13.02
N VAL A 130 1.97 -15.17 12.58
CA VAL A 130 3.24 -14.69 13.10
C VAL A 130 3.09 -13.22 13.47
N PRO A 131 3.33 -12.81 14.73
CA PRO A 131 3.28 -11.40 15.10
C PRO A 131 4.50 -10.64 14.59
N LEU A 132 4.32 -9.34 14.36
CA LEU A 132 5.37 -8.40 13.97
C LEU A 132 5.57 -7.33 15.06
N PRO A 133 6.08 -7.72 16.26
CA PRO A 133 6.27 -6.78 17.36
C PRO A 133 7.25 -5.64 17.01
N GLU A 134 8.16 -5.88 16.06
CA GLU A 134 9.06 -4.87 15.54
C GLU A 134 8.27 -3.75 14.83
N LEU A 135 7.21 -4.09 14.09
CA LEU A 135 6.35 -3.11 13.45
C LEU A 135 5.45 -2.40 14.48
N ASP A 136 4.92 -3.15 15.45
CA ASP A 136 4.15 -2.61 16.58
C ASP A 136 4.96 -1.56 17.36
N ALA A 137 6.28 -1.76 17.51
CA ALA A 137 7.14 -0.81 18.20
C ALA A 137 7.30 0.54 17.46
N VAL A 138 7.11 0.57 16.13
CA VAL A 138 7.26 1.79 15.32
C VAL A 138 5.91 2.47 15.07
N VAL A 139 4.89 1.69 14.71
CA VAL A 139 3.57 2.19 14.27
C VAL A 139 2.41 1.59 15.07
N GLY A 140 2.65 1.04 16.26
CA GLY A 140 1.64 0.42 17.12
C GLY A 140 0.70 1.39 17.85
N TYR A 141 0.95 2.70 17.80
CA TYR A 141 0.04 3.71 18.34
C TYR A 141 -0.05 4.90 17.38
N MET A 142 -1.09 4.90 16.55
CA MET A 142 -1.21 5.79 15.39
C MET A 142 -2.62 6.36 15.25
N ALA A 143 -2.73 7.49 14.55
CA ALA A 143 -4.01 8.16 14.32
C ALA A 143 -4.96 7.33 13.44
N GLU A 144 -6.27 7.59 13.53
CA GLU A 144 -7.28 7.00 12.62
C GLU A 144 -6.93 7.28 11.14
N THR A 145 -6.26 8.39 10.83
CA THR A 145 -5.85 8.77 9.46
C THR A 145 -4.60 8.06 8.94
N PHE A 146 -3.84 7.39 9.81
CA PHE A 146 -2.64 6.65 9.40
C PHE A 146 -3.05 5.45 8.54
N THR A 147 -2.30 5.11 7.49
CA THR A 147 -2.57 3.90 6.70
C THR A 147 -1.28 3.23 6.30
N ILE A 148 -1.22 1.92 6.53
CA ILE A 148 -0.27 1.05 5.83
C ILE A 148 -0.85 0.78 4.44
N ARG A 149 -0.06 1.10 3.42
CA ARG A 149 -0.48 1.00 2.01
C ARG A 149 -0.13 -0.32 1.39
N LYS A 150 1.08 -0.80 1.69
CA LYS A 150 1.61 -2.03 1.12
C LYS A 150 2.54 -2.69 2.10
N VAL A 151 2.40 -4.00 2.24
CA VAL A 151 3.35 -4.84 2.96
C VAL A 151 3.90 -5.83 1.96
N LEU A 152 5.22 -6.01 1.91
CA LEU A 152 5.88 -6.96 1.04
C LEU A 152 6.85 -7.81 1.84
N MET A 153 6.89 -9.11 1.56
CA MET A 153 7.95 -9.99 2.05
C MET A 153 8.92 -10.28 0.91
N ARG A 154 10.22 -10.22 1.19
CA ARG A 154 11.27 -10.56 0.21
C ARG A 154 11.21 -12.03 -0.23
N SER A 155 10.83 -12.90 0.69
CA SER A 155 10.70 -14.35 0.48
C SER A 155 9.51 -14.90 1.28
N PRO A 156 9.08 -16.15 1.08
CA PRO A 156 7.97 -16.73 1.86
C PRO A 156 8.31 -17.01 3.33
N ALA A 157 9.57 -16.81 3.74
CA ALA A 157 9.99 -16.97 5.12
C ALA A 157 9.59 -15.72 5.93
N PRO A 158 8.84 -15.87 7.03
CA PRO A 158 8.37 -14.74 7.86
C PRO A 158 9.49 -14.04 8.64
N ASP A 159 10.69 -14.61 8.68
CA ASP A 159 11.86 -14.06 9.37
C ASP A 159 12.77 -13.24 8.42
N ASP A 160 12.44 -13.24 7.13
CA ASP A 160 13.15 -12.46 6.12
C ASP A 160 12.73 -10.98 6.13
N PHE A 161 13.32 -10.16 5.27
CA PHE A 161 12.96 -8.76 5.12
C PHE A 161 11.49 -8.58 4.75
N ILE A 162 10.83 -7.72 5.51
CA ILE A 162 9.50 -7.21 5.27
C ILE A 162 9.63 -5.71 5.03
N ALA A 163 9.09 -5.21 3.91
CA ALA A 163 8.99 -3.78 3.64
C ALA A 163 7.53 -3.34 3.79
N VAL A 164 7.32 -2.27 4.54
CA VAL A 164 6.00 -1.67 4.79
C VAL A 164 6.04 -0.25 4.27
N THR A 165 5.09 0.12 3.41
CA THR A 165 4.89 1.52 3.01
C THR A 165 3.69 2.11 3.73
N THR A 166 3.81 3.36 4.15
CA THR A 166 2.73 4.08 4.84
C THR A 166 2.40 5.40 4.15
N ASN A 167 1.32 6.03 4.58
CA ASN A 167 0.96 7.39 4.15
C ASN A 167 1.65 8.51 4.95
N ASN A 168 2.50 8.18 5.93
CA ASN A 168 3.14 9.16 6.79
C ASN A 168 4.56 9.48 6.29
N CYS A 169 4.94 10.76 6.19
CA CYS A 169 6.28 11.18 5.76
C CYS A 169 7.40 10.64 6.66
N ASN A 170 7.23 10.69 7.98
CA ASN A 170 8.22 10.22 8.95
C ASN A 170 8.40 8.69 8.93
N TYR A 171 7.42 7.95 8.39
CA TYR A 171 7.41 6.50 8.36
C TYR A 171 7.11 5.95 6.96
N ASN A 172 7.55 6.65 5.90
CA ASN A 172 7.13 6.32 4.54
C ASN A 172 7.48 4.88 4.15
N ILE A 173 8.69 4.43 4.47
CA ILE A 173 9.09 3.03 4.35
C ILE A 173 9.69 2.55 5.67
N ILE A 174 9.16 1.43 6.17
CA ILE A 174 9.69 0.70 7.33
C ILE A 174 10.16 -0.68 6.84
N LEU A 175 11.42 -1.00 7.13
CA LEU A 175 11.95 -2.34 6.98
C LEU A 175 11.88 -3.06 8.32
N CYS A 176 11.34 -4.27 8.32
CA CYS A 176 11.26 -5.12 9.51
C CYS A 176 11.92 -6.46 9.23
N ARG A 177 12.59 -6.99 10.24
CA ARG A 177 12.97 -8.41 10.32
C ARG A 177 12.61 -8.94 11.70
N ARG A 178 11.89 -10.05 11.70
CA ARG A 178 11.41 -10.65 12.93
C ARG A 178 12.56 -11.08 13.82
N GLU A 179 12.46 -10.80 15.11
CA GLU A 179 13.47 -11.05 16.15
C GLU A 179 14.81 -10.30 15.94
N LYS A 180 14.88 -9.39 14.96
CA LYS A 180 16.10 -8.66 14.60
C LYS A 180 15.93 -7.15 14.75
N GLY A 181 14.76 -6.61 14.44
CA GLY A 181 14.43 -5.20 14.65
C GLY A 181 13.88 -4.53 13.38
N THR A 182 13.86 -3.20 13.41
CA THR A 182 13.37 -2.35 12.33
C THR A 182 14.40 -1.34 11.86
N PHE A 183 14.16 -0.80 10.67
CA PHE A 183 14.87 0.33 10.11
C PHE A 183 13.88 1.21 9.35
N VAL A 184 13.71 2.45 9.78
CA VAL A 184 12.85 3.44 9.12
C VAL A 184 13.70 4.22 8.15
N LEU A 185 13.30 4.25 6.87
CA LEU A 185 13.99 5.05 5.87
C LEU A 185 13.61 6.54 5.99
N PRO A 186 14.51 7.46 5.61
CA PRO A 186 14.17 8.86 5.40
C PRO A 186 12.98 9.03 4.43
N ASP A 187 12.27 10.14 4.54
CA ASP A 187 11.18 10.45 3.61
C ASP A 187 11.71 10.70 2.19
N TYR A 188 11.37 9.80 1.27
CA TYR A 188 11.61 9.96 -0.17
C TYR A 188 10.30 10.10 -0.97
N ARG A 189 9.17 10.33 -0.28
CA ARG A 189 7.82 10.43 -0.87
C ARG A 189 7.50 9.27 -1.81
N ILE A 190 7.85 8.07 -1.39
CA ILE A 190 7.64 6.84 -2.15
C ILE A 190 6.17 6.49 -2.11
N ILE A 191 5.58 6.30 -3.29
CA ILE A 191 4.17 5.95 -3.47
C ILE A 191 3.95 4.46 -3.66
N ASP A 192 4.96 3.73 -4.19
CA ASP A 192 4.91 2.27 -4.36
C ASP A 192 6.31 1.66 -4.33
N VAL A 193 6.40 0.38 -3.93
CA VAL A 193 7.65 -0.38 -3.79
C VAL A 193 7.55 -1.80 -4.36
N VAL A 194 8.69 -2.39 -4.69
CA VAL A 194 8.81 -3.82 -5.03
C VAL A 194 10.21 -4.37 -4.76
N PHE A 195 10.30 -5.62 -4.31
CA PHE A 195 11.59 -6.33 -4.21
C PHE A 195 12.04 -6.89 -5.56
N LEU A 196 13.32 -6.70 -5.88
CA LEU A 196 13.99 -7.39 -6.97
C LEU A 196 15.36 -7.89 -6.49
N GLY A 197 15.41 -9.17 -6.14
CA GLY A 197 16.57 -9.75 -5.47
C GLY A 197 16.70 -9.18 -4.05
N ASP A 198 17.90 -8.71 -3.71
CA ASP A 198 18.23 -8.11 -2.41
C ASP A 198 18.10 -6.59 -2.39
N THR A 199 17.45 -6.01 -3.40
CA THR A 199 17.22 -4.57 -3.51
C THR A 199 15.73 -4.29 -3.46
N LEU A 200 15.34 -3.35 -2.59
CA LEU A 200 14.00 -2.77 -2.61
C LEU A 200 14.02 -1.59 -3.57
N TYR A 201 13.11 -1.58 -4.52
CA TYR A 201 12.91 -0.45 -5.43
C TYR A 201 11.67 0.32 -5.01
N GLY A 202 11.76 1.66 -5.02
CA GLY A 202 10.63 2.55 -4.74
C GLY A 202 10.45 3.58 -5.85
N ILE A 203 9.21 3.96 -6.13
CA ILE A 203 8.89 5.07 -7.04
C ILE A 203 8.27 6.25 -6.30
N THR A 204 8.54 7.45 -6.78
CA THR A 204 7.86 8.68 -6.36
C THR A 204 6.68 9.02 -7.26
N SER A 205 5.88 10.03 -6.88
CA SER A 205 4.84 10.62 -7.75
C SER A 205 5.42 11.18 -9.06
N GLY A 206 6.65 11.70 -9.01
CA GLY A 206 7.42 12.14 -10.16
C GLY A 206 8.01 10.99 -11.00
N GLU A 207 7.70 9.73 -10.68
CA GLU A 207 8.18 8.53 -11.38
C GLU A 207 9.70 8.39 -11.40
N GLU A 208 10.35 8.95 -10.39
CA GLU A 208 11.75 8.69 -10.10
C GLU A 208 11.88 7.31 -9.47
N LEU A 209 12.91 6.56 -9.83
CA LEU A 209 13.15 5.22 -9.30
C LEU A 209 14.34 5.25 -8.35
N LEU A 210 14.10 4.91 -7.09
CA LEU A 210 15.12 4.72 -6.08
C LEU A 210 15.40 3.24 -5.85
N ALA A 211 16.66 2.89 -5.67
CA ALA A 211 17.12 1.56 -5.27
C ALA A 211 17.71 1.62 -3.86
N PHE A 212 17.15 0.84 -2.95
CA PHE A 212 17.59 0.67 -1.58
C PHE A 212 18.29 -0.68 -1.43
N HIS A 213 19.61 -0.66 -1.28
CA HIS A 213 20.42 -1.87 -1.14
C HIS A 213 20.40 -2.36 0.30
N LEU A 214 19.67 -3.45 0.51
CA LEU A 214 19.41 -4.00 1.84
C LEU A 214 20.64 -4.76 2.34
N SER A 215 20.83 -4.67 3.65
CA SER A 215 21.93 -5.28 4.38
C SER A 215 21.49 -5.56 5.81
N GLU A 216 22.32 -6.27 6.55
CA GLU A 216 22.10 -6.58 7.95
C GLU A 216 23.23 -5.92 8.75
N ASP A 217 22.91 -5.41 9.93
CA ASP A 217 23.93 -5.00 10.88
C ASP A 217 24.69 -6.23 11.39
N ASP A 218 26.01 -6.15 11.45
CA ASP A 218 26.90 -7.27 11.76
C ASP A 218 26.74 -7.74 13.22
N GLU A 219 26.31 -6.86 14.12
CA GLU A 219 26.18 -7.17 15.56
C GLU A 219 24.84 -7.82 15.90
N ASP A 220 23.73 -7.18 15.50
CA ASP A 220 22.38 -7.57 15.93
C ASP A 220 21.53 -8.22 14.82
N GLY A 221 21.99 -8.17 13.56
CA GLY A 221 21.23 -8.63 12.38
C GLY A 221 20.05 -7.73 12.03
N ARG A 222 20.01 -6.51 12.59
CA ARG A 222 19.01 -5.48 12.31
C ARG A 222 18.99 -5.18 10.81
N PRO A 223 17.81 -4.94 10.22
CA PRO A 223 17.75 -4.48 8.84
C PRO A 223 18.52 -3.14 8.72
N ASN A 224 19.26 -2.97 7.64
CA ASN A 224 19.99 -1.73 7.35
C ASN A 224 20.02 -1.50 5.83
N VAL A 225 20.27 -0.27 5.42
CA VAL A 225 20.42 0.12 4.01
C VAL A 225 21.82 0.67 3.80
N THR A 226 22.66 -0.10 3.10
CA THR A 226 24.07 0.26 2.85
C THR A 226 24.20 1.39 1.84
N ARG A 227 23.29 1.45 0.88
CA ARG A 227 23.38 2.37 -0.25
C ARG A 227 21.99 2.66 -0.80
N ILE A 228 21.77 3.93 -1.14
CA ILE A 228 20.56 4.42 -1.80
C ILE A 228 20.97 5.08 -3.10
N GLU A 229 20.38 4.67 -4.22
CA GLU A 229 20.68 5.20 -5.54
C GLU A 229 19.41 5.72 -6.22
N LEU A 230 19.46 6.95 -6.74
CA LEU A 230 18.47 7.43 -7.71
C LEU A 230 18.80 6.84 -9.08
N VAL A 231 18.18 5.70 -9.40
CA VAL A 231 18.48 4.92 -10.61
C VAL A 231 17.82 5.52 -11.85
N ILE A 232 16.60 6.05 -11.73
CA ILE A 232 15.92 6.76 -12.83
C ILE A 232 15.53 8.14 -12.34
N LYS A 233 16.12 9.17 -12.97
CA LYS A 233 15.78 10.58 -12.72
C LYS A 233 14.74 11.03 -13.74
N ASN A 234 13.69 11.71 -13.28
CA ASN A 234 12.73 12.36 -14.15
C ASN A 234 12.91 13.88 -14.03
N PRO A 235 13.43 14.57 -15.06
CA PRO A 235 13.63 16.02 -15.02
C PRO A 235 12.34 16.83 -14.81
N LEU A 236 11.18 16.22 -15.08
CA LEU A 236 9.87 16.82 -14.88
C LEU A 236 9.28 16.51 -13.49
N SER A 237 9.98 15.78 -12.63
CA SER A 237 9.48 15.40 -11.30
C SER A 237 9.11 16.60 -10.44
N ARG A 238 9.81 17.74 -10.61
CA ARG A 238 9.49 19.03 -9.96
C ARG A 238 8.04 19.49 -10.15
N TYR A 239 7.37 19.11 -11.24
CA TYR A 239 5.97 19.46 -11.50
C TYR A 239 5.00 18.61 -10.67
N TYR A 240 5.45 17.49 -10.12
CA TYR A 240 4.66 16.58 -9.27
C TYR A 240 4.83 16.83 -7.77
N TYR A 241 5.77 17.70 -7.36
CA TYR A 241 6.09 17.95 -5.94
C TYR A 241 5.52 19.26 -5.37
N GLY A 242 4.76 20.04 -6.15
CA GLY A 242 4.25 21.34 -5.72
C GLY A 242 5.36 22.32 -5.31
N GLU A 243 5.08 23.23 -4.38
CA GLU A 243 6.01 24.28 -3.90
C GLU A 243 7.24 23.74 -3.15
N PHE A 244 7.32 22.44 -2.85
CA PHE A 244 8.43 21.83 -2.11
C PHE A 244 9.03 20.61 -2.84
N PRO A 245 9.94 20.82 -3.81
CA PRO A 245 10.77 19.76 -4.37
C PRO A 245 11.63 19.13 -3.27
N TRP A 246 11.56 17.81 -3.07
CA TRP A 246 12.54 17.14 -2.21
C TRP A 246 13.88 17.10 -2.94
N TYR A 247 14.93 17.62 -2.30
CA TYR A 247 16.26 17.69 -2.87
C TYR A 247 16.97 16.36 -2.63
N TRP A 248 17.39 15.69 -3.71
CA TRP A 248 18.41 14.66 -3.59
C TRP A 248 19.71 15.36 -3.21
N PRO A 249 20.37 15.02 -2.09
CA PRO A 249 21.67 15.56 -1.79
C PRO A 249 22.62 15.05 -2.87
N GLU A 250 22.96 15.91 -3.83
CA GLU A 250 24.04 15.65 -4.76
C GLU A 250 25.30 15.52 -3.89
N HIS A 251 25.89 14.32 -3.85
CA HIS A 251 27.19 14.14 -3.22
C HIS A 251 28.21 14.96 -4.02
N GLU A 252 28.46 16.21 -3.62
CA GLU A 252 29.61 16.96 -4.09
C GLU A 252 30.86 16.42 -3.38
N PRO A 253 31.84 15.83 -4.10
CA PRO A 253 33.11 15.52 -3.50
C PRO A 253 33.85 16.83 -3.24
N ASN A 254 34.17 17.09 -1.97
CA ASN A 254 35.06 18.14 -1.46
C ASN A 254 35.86 18.88 -2.53
N GLN A 255 35.48 20.12 -2.82
CA GLN A 255 36.42 21.11 -3.31
C GLN A 255 36.47 22.27 -2.33
N GLU A 256 37.57 22.26 -1.58
CA GLU A 256 38.07 23.37 -0.80
C GLU A 256 38.31 24.60 -1.71
N GLU A 257 37.95 25.77 -1.17
CA GLU A 257 38.44 27.13 -1.52
C GLU A 257 38.03 27.66 -2.93
N ASN A 258 37.58 28.90 -3.15
CA ASN A 258 37.78 30.16 -2.46
C ASN A 258 36.88 31.25 -3.12
N ASP A 259 36.51 32.23 -2.30
CA ASP A 259 36.35 33.67 -2.59
C ASP A 259 35.22 34.26 -3.47
N ASN A 260 34.39 35.05 -2.76
CA ASN A 260 34.00 36.44 -3.02
C ASN A 260 33.09 36.80 -4.20
N SER A 261 31.85 37.19 -3.87
CA SER A 261 31.41 38.57 -4.12
C SER A 261 30.25 38.97 -3.21
N ALA A 262 30.44 40.08 -2.52
CA ALA A 262 29.48 40.79 -1.68
C ALA A 262 28.21 41.20 -2.42
N ASP A 263 27.07 41.20 -1.73
CA ASP A 263 26.15 42.32 -1.79
C ASP A 263 25.38 42.46 -0.47
N GLU A 264 25.33 43.68 0.01
CA GLU A 264 24.83 44.10 1.31
C GLU A 264 23.32 44.37 1.29
N GLY A 265 22.65 44.18 2.43
CA GLY A 265 21.25 44.57 2.54
C GLY A 265 20.66 44.40 3.93
N TYR A 266 21.15 45.21 4.88
CA TYR A 266 20.48 45.74 6.08
C TYR A 266 19.31 44.94 6.70
N LEU A 267 19.47 44.48 7.95
CA LEU A 267 18.45 44.64 8.98
C LEU A 267 19.10 44.94 10.34
N GLU A 268 18.49 45.92 11.00
CA GLU A 268 18.92 46.59 12.23
C GLU A 268 18.97 45.66 13.44
N GLU A 269 19.94 45.92 14.31
CA GLU A 269 20.06 45.34 15.65
C GLU A 269 18.90 45.83 16.53
N GLU A 270 18.15 44.91 17.13
CA GLU A 270 17.45 45.18 18.39
C GLU A 270 17.91 44.19 19.45
N ASP A 271 18.57 44.75 20.47
CA ASP A 271 18.93 44.14 21.74
C ASP A 271 17.68 43.56 22.43
N ILE A 272 17.70 42.27 22.77
CA ILE A 272 16.85 41.71 23.84
C ILE A 272 17.73 40.92 24.79
N ASN A 273 17.66 41.34 26.06
CA ASN A 273 18.45 40.92 27.20
C ASN A 273 18.41 39.41 27.47
N GLU A 274 19.55 38.91 27.94
CA GLU A 274 19.70 37.68 28.71
C GLU A 274 18.99 37.80 30.07
N ASP A 275 18.25 36.74 30.44
CA ASP A 275 17.86 36.27 31.77
C ASP A 275 16.37 35.94 31.81
N GLU A 276 15.99 34.67 31.60
CA GLU A 276 15.22 33.84 32.56
C GLU A 276 15.44 32.36 32.20
N GLU A 277 15.90 31.58 33.17
CA GLU A 277 16.05 30.13 33.05
C GLU A 277 14.68 29.43 33.03
N SER A 278 14.65 28.30 32.31
CA SER A 278 13.86 27.09 32.62
C SER A 278 12.36 27.15 32.30
N ASP A 279 11.98 26.70 31.10
CA ASP A 279 10.79 25.85 30.84
C ASP A 279 10.92 25.10 29.47
N ASP A 280 12.14 24.77 29.03
CA ASP A 280 12.39 24.21 27.69
C ASP A 280 12.09 22.71 27.55
N ASP A 281 11.88 21.97 28.64
CA ASP A 281 11.62 20.53 28.57
C ASP A 281 10.15 20.23 28.15
N GLU A 282 9.17 21.06 28.53
CA GLU A 282 7.76 20.88 28.13
C GLU A 282 7.49 21.38 26.70
N LEU A 283 8.19 22.43 26.25
CA LEU A 283 8.11 22.91 24.86
C LEU A 283 8.83 21.97 23.88
N ALA A 284 9.89 21.28 24.31
CA ALA A 284 10.53 20.23 23.51
C ALA A 284 9.61 19.02 23.34
N ASP A 285 8.88 18.61 24.38
CA ASP A 285 7.89 17.53 24.32
C ASP A 285 6.66 17.92 23.48
N GLN A 286 6.19 19.17 23.57
CA GLN A 286 5.12 19.67 22.71
C GLN A 286 5.57 19.83 21.25
N ALA A 287 6.82 20.26 21.01
CA ALA A 287 7.42 20.29 19.67
C ALA A 287 7.66 18.88 19.11
N LEU A 288 7.97 17.89 19.96
CA LEU A 288 8.03 16.48 19.56
C LEU A 288 6.64 15.95 19.22
N GLU A 289 5.61 16.32 20.00
CA GLU A 289 4.21 16.01 19.68
C GLU A 289 3.78 16.68 18.37
N ASP A 290 4.19 17.92 18.10
CA ASP A 290 3.88 18.62 16.85
C ASP A 290 4.68 18.11 15.64
N ILE A 291 5.89 17.57 15.83
CA ILE A 291 6.64 16.80 14.81
C ILE A 291 5.97 15.43 14.56
N LEU A 292 5.46 14.80 15.61
CA LEU A 292 4.63 13.58 15.51
C LEU A 292 3.22 13.85 14.95
N ASN A 293 2.75 15.11 15.04
CA ASN A 293 1.54 15.63 14.40
C ASN A 293 1.84 16.33 13.05
N GLY A 294 3.07 16.23 12.55
CA GLY A 294 3.52 16.77 11.27
C GLY A 294 2.73 16.14 10.12
N ASP A 295 1.73 16.89 9.66
CA ASP A 295 0.62 16.52 8.79
C ASP A 295 0.99 16.38 7.30
N ASP A 296 2.25 16.07 7.00
CA ASP A 296 2.71 15.82 5.62
C ASP A 296 2.41 14.37 5.23
N LEU A 297 1.12 14.11 4.93
CA LEU A 297 0.70 12.83 4.38
C LEU A 297 1.15 12.72 2.93
N ILE A 298 1.85 11.64 2.60
CA ILE A 298 2.25 11.35 1.23
C ILE A 298 0.98 10.95 0.46
N PRO A 299 0.72 11.46 -0.76
CA PRO A 299 -0.40 10.99 -1.59
C PRO A 299 -0.30 9.49 -1.89
N ASN A 300 -1.42 8.79 -2.09
CA ASN A 300 -1.36 7.39 -2.52
C ASN A 300 -0.79 7.30 -3.94
N ASN A 301 -0.66 6.09 -4.46
CA ASN A 301 -0.15 5.88 -5.80
C ASN A 301 -1.16 6.24 -6.91
N VAL A 302 -2.24 6.92 -6.56
CA VAL A 302 -3.35 7.32 -7.41
C VAL A 302 -3.47 8.85 -7.37
N GLU A 303 -3.29 9.52 -8.49
CA GLU A 303 -3.30 10.98 -8.58
C GLU A 303 -4.42 11.45 -9.52
N ARG A 304 -5.17 12.49 -9.12
CA ARG A 304 -6.17 13.13 -10.00
C ARG A 304 -5.49 14.17 -10.87
N GLU A 305 -5.64 14.06 -12.19
CA GLU A 305 -5.30 15.15 -13.11
C GLU A 305 -6.43 16.20 -13.03
N VAL A 306 -6.38 17.08 -12.03
CA VAL A 306 -7.27 18.25 -11.98
C VAL A 306 -6.73 19.28 -12.95
N TYR A 307 -7.48 19.56 -14.02
CA TYR A 307 -7.18 20.74 -14.85
C TYR A 307 -7.42 21.99 -14.00
N ASP A 308 -6.44 22.90 -13.92
CA ASP A 308 -6.47 24.12 -13.08
C ASP A 308 -7.76 24.94 -13.21
N GLU A 309 -8.43 24.89 -14.37
CA GLU A 309 -9.71 25.57 -14.61
C GLU A 309 -10.88 25.03 -13.75
N ALA A 310 -10.77 23.83 -13.19
CA ALA A 310 -11.83 23.21 -12.38
C ALA A 310 -11.80 23.60 -10.89
N PHE A 311 -10.68 24.13 -10.38
CA PHE A 311 -10.55 24.48 -8.95
C PHE A 311 -11.21 25.82 -8.62
N GLU A 312 -11.10 26.81 -9.51
CA GLU A 312 -11.77 28.13 -9.39
C GLU A 312 -13.29 28.05 -9.64
N GLU A 313 -13.76 27.07 -10.41
CA GLU A 313 -15.19 26.88 -10.69
C GLU A 313 -15.93 26.11 -9.58
N ARG A 314 -15.22 25.47 -8.63
CA ARG A 314 -15.82 24.70 -7.53
C ARG A 314 -16.67 25.55 -6.58
N TYR A 315 -16.47 26.88 -6.57
CA TYR A 315 -17.22 27.83 -5.74
C TYR A 315 -18.13 28.79 -6.51
N ASN A 316 -18.18 28.70 -7.85
CA ASN A 316 -18.95 29.62 -8.66
C ASN A 316 -20.38 29.10 -8.89
N ARG A 317 -21.31 29.45 -7.99
CA ARG A 317 -22.72 29.00 -7.97
C ARG A 317 -23.59 29.48 -9.15
N GLU A 318 -23.04 30.21 -10.13
CA GLU A 318 -23.83 30.90 -11.17
C GLU A 318 -23.84 30.22 -12.55
N VAL A 319 -23.12 29.12 -12.76
CA VAL A 319 -23.15 28.35 -14.02
C VAL A 319 -23.77 26.97 -13.78
N PRO A 320 -24.71 26.49 -14.61
CA PRO A 320 -25.20 25.11 -14.52
C PRO A 320 -24.01 24.16 -14.70
N TYR A 321 -23.62 23.49 -13.61
CA TYR A 321 -22.47 22.59 -13.55
C TYR A 321 -22.62 21.47 -14.59
N GLU A 322 -21.84 21.51 -15.68
CA GLU A 322 -21.58 20.31 -16.46
C GLU A 322 -20.50 19.52 -15.71
N PRO A 323 -20.83 18.35 -15.14
CA PRO A 323 -19.86 17.51 -14.47
C PRO A 323 -18.82 17.04 -15.49
N LYS A 324 -17.59 17.54 -15.37
CA LYS A 324 -16.47 17.07 -16.20
C LYS A 324 -16.00 15.73 -15.66
N ASP A 325 -15.82 14.74 -16.53
CA ASP A 325 -15.17 13.49 -16.16
C ASP A 325 -13.74 13.80 -15.67
N GLU A 326 -13.34 13.19 -14.55
CA GLU A 326 -12.02 13.37 -13.96
C GLU A 326 -11.07 12.26 -14.41
N ILE A 327 -9.86 12.61 -14.85
CA ILE A 327 -8.84 11.62 -15.18
C ILE A 327 -8.02 11.30 -13.92
N VAL A 328 -7.86 10.02 -13.64
CA VAL A 328 -7.08 9.53 -12.51
C VAL A 328 -5.97 8.62 -13.01
N ILE A 329 -4.77 8.77 -12.44
CA ILE A 329 -3.58 7.99 -12.78
C ILE A 329 -3.08 7.21 -11.58
N GLY A 330 -3.23 5.89 -11.65
CA GLY A 330 -2.54 4.95 -10.77
C GLY A 330 -1.15 4.61 -11.29
N ARG A 331 -0.15 4.55 -10.40
CA ARG A 331 1.24 4.16 -10.71
C ARG A 331 1.65 2.95 -9.89
N TYR A 332 2.07 1.89 -10.56
CA TYR A 332 2.37 0.61 -9.91
C TYR A 332 3.73 0.09 -10.35
N LEU A 333 4.59 -0.26 -9.38
CA LEU A 333 5.79 -1.04 -9.61
C LEU A 333 5.45 -2.52 -9.62
N VAL A 334 5.95 -3.22 -10.64
CA VAL A 334 5.75 -4.66 -10.79
C VAL A 334 7.04 -5.32 -11.21
N LYS A 335 7.38 -6.44 -10.57
CA LYS A 335 8.41 -7.35 -11.05
C LYS A 335 7.82 -8.32 -12.06
N SER A 336 8.35 -8.36 -13.29
CA SER A 336 7.96 -9.36 -14.30
C SER A 336 8.46 -10.75 -13.93
N ARG A 337 7.97 -11.80 -14.60
CA ARG A 337 8.48 -13.16 -14.37
C ARG A 337 9.88 -13.35 -14.94
N THR A 338 10.26 -12.55 -15.93
CA THR A 338 11.63 -12.49 -16.47
C THR A 338 12.62 -11.77 -15.54
N GLY A 339 12.15 -11.17 -14.44
CA GLY A 339 12.98 -10.41 -13.50
C GLY A 339 13.25 -8.97 -13.94
N GLU A 340 12.49 -8.45 -14.90
CA GLU A 340 12.51 -7.04 -15.30
C GLU A 340 11.62 -6.23 -14.36
N LEU A 341 12.00 -4.97 -14.14
CA LEU A 341 11.20 -4.03 -13.36
C LEU A 341 10.30 -3.21 -14.30
N LEU A 342 9.02 -3.20 -13.99
CA LEU A 342 7.97 -2.53 -14.77
C LEU A 342 7.33 -1.40 -13.94
N LEU A 343 7.10 -0.27 -14.57
CA LEU A 343 6.19 0.77 -14.11
C LEU A 343 4.92 0.70 -14.96
N VAL A 344 3.78 0.52 -14.30
CA VAL A 344 2.47 0.49 -14.95
C VAL A 344 1.71 1.76 -14.57
N ARG A 345 1.37 2.57 -15.57
CA ARG A 345 0.48 3.71 -15.44
C ARG A 345 -0.92 3.28 -15.87
N HIS A 346 -1.86 3.32 -14.95
CA HIS A 346 -3.26 3.02 -15.23
C HIS A 346 -4.06 4.33 -15.19
N ARG A 347 -4.55 4.75 -16.35
CA ARG A 347 -5.39 5.93 -16.50
C ARG A 347 -6.84 5.50 -16.63
N TYR A 348 -7.71 5.99 -15.76
CA TYR A 348 -9.15 5.75 -15.83
C TYR A 348 -9.92 7.05 -15.65
N LEU A 349 -11.12 7.07 -16.21
CA LEU A 349 -12.03 8.21 -16.14
C LEU A 349 -13.06 7.95 -15.05
N LEU A 350 -13.12 8.85 -14.07
CA LEU A 350 -14.18 8.90 -13.07
C LEU A 350 -15.30 9.79 -13.61
N SER A 351 -16.48 9.22 -13.73
CA SER A 351 -17.68 9.95 -14.14
C SER A 351 -18.71 9.94 -13.01
N PRO A 352 -19.21 11.11 -12.56
CA PRO A 352 -20.19 11.15 -11.48
C PRO A 352 -21.58 10.61 -11.87
N TYR A 353 -21.85 10.41 -13.17
CA TYR A 353 -23.16 9.95 -13.68
C TYR A 353 -23.09 8.65 -14.48
N SER A 354 -21.89 8.09 -14.69
CA SER A 354 -21.70 6.85 -15.44
C SER A 354 -20.66 5.94 -14.78
N HIS A 355 -20.55 4.71 -15.27
CA HIS A 355 -19.56 3.78 -14.73
C HIS A 355 -18.16 4.26 -15.12
N SER A 356 -17.25 4.24 -14.16
CA SER A 356 -15.84 4.55 -14.42
C SER A 356 -15.25 3.46 -15.32
N TYR A 357 -14.34 3.84 -16.20
CA TYR A 357 -13.72 2.90 -17.13
C TYR A 357 -12.24 3.21 -17.36
N THR A 358 -11.49 2.19 -17.70
CA THR A 358 -10.07 2.33 -18.04
C THR A 358 -9.94 3.08 -19.36
N HIS A 359 -9.26 4.23 -19.33
CA HIS A 359 -8.96 5.01 -20.51
C HIS A 359 -7.72 4.47 -21.23
N ASN A 360 -6.65 4.20 -20.48
CA ASN A 360 -5.38 3.74 -21.03
C ASN A 360 -4.55 3.01 -19.96
N VAL A 361 -3.79 2.00 -20.37
CA VAL A 361 -2.71 1.45 -19.55
C VAL A 361 -1.39 1.54 -20.33
N GLN A 362 -0.37 2.12 -19.69
CA GLN A 362 0.98 2.18 -20.22
C GLN A 362 1.91 1.34 -19.35
N VAL A 363 2.72 0.49 -19.99
CA VAL A 363 3.75 -0.31 -19.31
C VAL A 363 5.13 0.18 -19.78
N LEU A 364 5.95 0.57 -18.82
CA LEU A 364 7.32 1.05 -19.03
C LEU A 364 8.29 0.07 -18.37
N LYS A 365 9.36 -0.29 -19.08
CA LYS A 365 10.45 -1.12 -18.55
C LYS A 365 11.56 -0.23 -17.99
N ALA A 366 12.08 -0.58 -16.83
CA ALA A 366 13.26 0.08 -16.28
C ALA A 366 14.50 -0.28 -17.09
N ASN A 367 15.18 0.70 -17.69
CA ASN A 367 16.51 0.52 -18.23
C ASN A 367 17.53 1.08 -17.23
N LEU A 368 17.93 0.24 -16.27
CA LEU A 368 18.82 0.62 -15.18
C LEU A 368 20.18 1.14 -15.69
N ASN A 369 20.69 0.60 -16.80
CA ASN A 369 21.95 1.04 -17.41
C ASN A 369 21.89 2.45 -18.00
N LYS A 370 20.71 2.87 -18.49
CA LYS A 370 20.51 4.20 -19.08
C LYS A 370 19.87 5.18 -18.10
N GLY A 371 19.46 4.72 -16.92
CA GLY A 371 18.71 5.48 -15.93
C GLY A 371 17.41 6.07 -16.48
N LYS A 372 16.68 5.31 -17.31
CA LYS A 372 15.44 5.78 -17.96
C LYS A 372 14.38 4.69 -18.05
N TRP A 373 13.12 5.11 -18.02
CA TRP A 373 11.98 4.30 -18.42
C TRP A 373 11.94 4.15 -19.94
N ALA A 374 11.75 2.93 -20.43
CA ALA A 374 11.60 2.61 -21.84
C ALA A 374 10.19 2.10 -22.11
N ALA A 375 9.53 2.56 -23.17
CA ALA A 375 8.23 2.03 -23.57
C ALA A 375 8.33 0.52 -23.84
N SER A 376 7.35 -0.23 -23.35
CA SER A 376 7.18 -1.65 -23.68
C SER A 376 6.15 -1.80 -24.79
N ASP A 377 6.39 -2.70 -25.74
CA ASP A 377 5.43 -3.06 -26.80
C ASP A 377 4.30 -3.99 -26.28
N GLY A 378 3.96 -3.89 -25.00
CA GLY A 378 3.05 -4.79 -24.28
C GLY A 378 3.72 -5.63 -23.20
N LEU A 379 2.99 -6.64 -22.70
CA LEU A 379 3.50 -7.59 -21.70
C LEU A 379 4.25 -8.75 -22.39
N PRO A 380 5.24 -9.36 -21.71
CA PRO A 380 5.87 -10.58 -22.20
C PRO A 380 4.85 -11.71 -22.45
N LYS A 381 5.21 -12.61 -23.38
CA LYS A 381 4.34 -13.71 -23.79
C LYS A 381 3.96 -14.58 -22.58
N GLY A 382 2.67 -14.81 -22.41
CA GLY A 382 2.07 -15.60 -21.35
C GLY A 382 1.95 -14.88 -20.00
N GLU A 383 2.20 -13.58 -19.92
CA GLU A 383 2.07 -12.81 -18.67
C GLU A 383 0.72 -12.08 -18.57
N ALA A 384 0.26 -11.89 -17.33
CA ALA A 384 -0.86 -11.03 -16.97
C ALA A 384 -0.54 -10.27 -15.68
N LEU A 385 -1.04 -9.03 -15.54
CA LEU A 385 -0.81 -8.20 -14.37
C LEU A 385 -2.07 -8.07 -13.53
N PHE A 386 -1.90 -8.05 -12.21
CA PHE A 386 -2.95 -7.78 -11.23
C PHE A 386 -2.49 -6.62 -10.35
N LEU A 387 -3.29 -5.55 -10.35
CA LEU A 387 -2.95 -4.27 -9.74
C LEU A 387 -4.03 -3.87 -8.72
N GLY A 388 -3.61 -3.11 -7.72
CA GLY A 388 -4.41 -2.56 -6.64
C GLY A 388 -3.49 -1.76 -5.71
N GLN A 389 -4.05 -1.00 -4.77
CA GLN A 389 -3.26 -0.14 -3.88
C GLN A 389 -2.23 -0.94 -3.07
N SER A 390 -2.68 -2.02 -2.43
CA SER A 390 -1.82 -2.87 -1.58
C SER A 390 -1.18 -4.03 -2.31
N TYR A 391 -1.40 -4.18 -3.62
CA TYR A 391 -0.96 -5.35 -4.35
C TYR A 391 -0.68 -5.08 -5.81
N SER A 392 0.53 -5.46 -6.25
CA SER A 392 0.92 -5.40 -7.65
C SER A 392 1.76 -6.62 -8.01
N LYS A 393 1.28 -7.47 -8.92
CA LYS A 393 1.95 -8.73 -9.28
C LYS A 393 1.80 -9.07 -10.76
N CYS A 394 2.88 -9.64 -11.32
CA CYS A 394 2.85 -10.36 -12.58
C CYS A 394 2.65 -11.87 -12.35
N THR A 395 1.75 -12.48 -13.11
CA THR A 395 1.48 -13.92 -13.07
C THR A 395 1.44 -14.55 -14.46
N GLN A 396 1.51 -15.88 -14.51
CA GLN A 396 1.32 -16.65 -15.74
C GLN A 396 -0.17 -16.65 -16.11
N ALA A 397 -0.46 -16.30 -17.36
CA ALA A 397 -1.78 -16.47 -17.95
C ALA A 397 -2.11 -17.97 -18.01
N HIS A 398 -3.27 -18.33 -17.48
CA HIS A 398 -3.78 -19.69 -17.38
C HIS A 398 -5.29 -19.68 -17.15
N GLY A 399 -6.01 -20.64 -17.74
CA GLY A 399 -7.47 -20.74 -17.60
C GLY A 399 -8.16 -19.48 -18.10
N ASP A 400 -8.93 -18.82 -17.22
CA ASP A 400 -9.65 -17.58 -17.54
C ASP A 400 -8.79 -16.30 -17.39
N ILE A 401 -7.55 -16.43 -16.90
CA ILE A 401 -6.57 -15.34 -16.90
C ILE A 401 -5.96 -15.26 -18.29
N ARG A 402 -6.23 -14.17 -19.00
CA ARG A 402 -5.80 -13.96 -20.38
C ARG A 402 -4.41 -13.36 -20.46
N GLU A 403 -3.64 -13.84 -21.42
CA GLU A 403 -2.32 -13.34 -21.74
C GLU A 403 -2.38 -11.91 -22.28
N GLY A 404 -1.49 -11.04 -21.81
CA GLY A 404 -1.43 -9.64 -22.23
C GLY A 404 -2.43 -8.73 -21.52
N PHE A 405 -3.16 -9.23 -20.51
CA PHE A 405 -4.17 -8.46 -19.80
C PHE A 405 -3.64 -7.84 -18.51
N VAL A 406 -4.13 -6.64 -18.23
CA VAL A 406 -3.98 -5.97 -16.94
C VAL A 406 -5.34 -5.94 -16.26
N TYR A 407 -5.40 -6.52 -15.06
CA TYR A 407 -6.56 -6.56 -14.19
C TYR A 407 -6.34 -5.61 -13.03
N TYR A 408 -7.32 -4.76 -12.73
CA TYR A 408 -7.25 -3.77 -11.66
C TYR A 408 -8.34 -4.05 -10.62
N LEU A 409 -8.01 -3.89 -9.32
CA LEU A 409 -9.02 -3.93 -8.27
C LEU A 409 -9.88 -2.67 -8.33
N PRO A 410 -11.19 -2.81 -8.14
CA PRO A 410 -12.14 -1.82 -8.62
C PRO A 410 -12.16 -0.58 -7.72
N GLN A 411 -11.40 0.47 -8.02
CA GLN A 411 -11.82 1.84 -7.68
C GLN A 411 -12.93 2.29 -8.65
N LEU A 412 -14.06 1.58 -8.68
CA LEU A 412 -15.22 1.82 -9.57
C LEU A 412 -15.10 1.33 -11.03
N VAL A 413 -14.02 0.61 -11.37
CA VAL A 413 -13.77 0.08 -12.74
C VAL A 413 -13.86 -1.45 -12.76
N ASP A 414 -14.86 -1.98 -13.47
CA ASP A 414 -15.13 -3.43 -13.63
C ASP A 414 -14.57 -3.99 -14.97
N ASP A 415 -13.46 -3.44 -15.47
CA ASP A 415 -12.86 -3.83 -16.76
C ASP A 415 -11.43 -4.39 -16.64
N ALA A 416 -11.00 -5.08 -17.69
CA ALA A 416 -9.61 -5.49 -17.90
C ALA A 416 -9.10 -4.87 -19.19
N TYR A 417 -7.83 -4.45 -19.17
CA TYR A 417 -7.19 -3.83 -20.32
C TYR A 417 -6.33 -4.84 -21.07
N ASP A 418 -6.59 -5.01 -22.37
CA ASP A 418 -5.78 -5.82 -23.28
C ASP A 418 -4.65 -4.97 -23.85
N MET A 419 -3.42 -5.25 -23.44
CA MET A 419 -2.23 -4.55 -23.93
C MET A 419 -1.93 -4.82 -25.41
N THR A 420 -2.49 -5.88 -26.00
CA THR A 420 -2.25 -6.26 -27.40
C THR A 420 -3.15 -5.48 -28.34
N SER A 421 -4.44 -5.37 -28.00
CA SER A 421 -5.41 -4.62 -28.80
C SER A 421 -5.56 -3.17 -28.37
N CYS A 422 -4.99 -2.79 -27.22
CA CYS A 422 -5.16 -1.49 -26.57
C CYS A 422 -6.64 -1.16 -26.30
N THR A 423 -7.43 -2.17 -25.93
CA THR A 423 -8.86 -2.03 -25.65
C THR A 423 -9.24 -2.53 -24.26
N THR A 424 -10.31 -1.97 -23.72
CA THR A 424 -10.95 -2.49 -22.51
C THR A 424 -11.96 -3.57 -22.84
N CYS A 425 -12.13 -4.50 -21.92
CA CYS A 425 -13.22 -5.47 -22.01
C CYS A 425 -13.68 -5.88 -20.62
N ASN A 426 -14.90 -6.41 -20.55
CA ASN A 426 -15.41 -6.95 -19.29
C ASN A 426 -14.55 -8.12 -18.80
N ILE A 427 -14.42 -8.20 -17.49
CA ILE A 427 -13.70 -9.29 -16.84
C ILE A 427 -14.50 -10.57 -16.99
N ALA A 428 -13.94 -11.55 -17.72
CA ALA A 428 -14.64 -12.73 -18.21
C ALA A 428 -15.25 -13.61 -17.10
N PHE A 429 -14.59 -13.67 -15.94
CA PHE A 429 -15.05 -14.48 -14.81
C PHE A 429 -15.97 -13.68 -13.85
N GLY A 430 -16.05 -12.35 -13.98
CA GLY A 430 -16.91 -11.46 -13.19
C GLY A 430 -16.54 -11.35 -11.71
N TRP A 431 -16.94 -10.24 -11.07
CA TRP A 431 -16.72 -10.01 -9.64
C TRP A 431 -17.95 -10.33 -8.79
N PRO A 432 -17.75 -10.80 -7.54
CA PRO A 432 -18.83 -10.82 -6.56
C PRO A 432 -19.40 -9.41 -6.40
N TRP A 433 -20.73 -9.30 -6.41
CA TRP A 433 -21.42 -8.00 -6.26
C TRP A 433 -21.06 -7.30 -4.93
N GLN A 434 -20.66 -8.05 -3.91
CA GLN A 434 -20.19 -7.54 -2.62
C GLN A 434 -18.98 -6.61 -2.75
N CYS A 435 -18.15 -6.76 -3.80
CA CYS A 435 -17.00 -5.86 -4.03
C CYS A 435 -17.43 -4.41 -4.28
N LYS A 436 -18.72 -4.18 -4.59
CA LYS A 436 -19.29 -2.83 -4.78
C LYS A 436 -19.71 -2.15 -3.49
N LEU A 437 -19.62 -2.83 -2.35
CA LEU A 437 -20.02 -2.32 -1.03
C LEU A 437 -18.83 -1.87 -0.17
N GLU A 438 -17.61 -2.20 -0.57
CA GLU A 438 -16.40 -1.87 0.18
C GLU A 438 -15.63 -0.73 -0.48
N ASP A 439 -14.88 0.00 0.35
CA ASP A 439 -13.86 0.90 -0.15
C ASP A 439 -12.74 0.07 -0.80
N SER A 440 -12.53 0.35 -2.07
CA SER A 440 -11.58 -0.33 -2.96
C SER A 440 -10.12 -0.17 -2.57
N ASP A 441 -9.80 0.89 -1.81
CA ASP A 441 -8.45 1.14 -1.28
C ASP A 441 -7.98 0.02 -0.36
N TRP A 442 -8.94 -0.76 0.16
CA TRP A 442 -8.72 -1.80 1.14
C TRP A 442 -8.94 -3.21 0.59
N LEU A 443 -9.32 -3.34 -0.69
CA LEU A 443 -9.39 -4.65 -1.36
C LEU A 443 -7.99 -5.12 -1.76
N THR A 444 -7.75 -6.42 -1.69
CA THR A 444 -6.47 -6.99 -2.13
C THR A 444 -6.65 -8.33 -2.86
N TRP A 445 -5.67 -8.66 -3.69
CA TRP A 445 -5.60 -9.94 -4.38
C TRP A 445 -4.91 -10.98 -3.50
N LEU A 446 -5.37 -12.23 -3.56
CA LEU A 446 -4.65 -13.36 -2.99
C LEU A 446 -4.60 -14.51 -4.01
N PHE A 447 -3.42 -15.07 -4.23
CA PHE A 447 -3.22 -16.19 -5.15
C PHE A 447 -3.04 -17.48 -4.35
N PRO A 448 -3.98 -18.44 -4.42
CA PRO A 448 -3.78 -19.73 -3.78
C PRO A 448 -2.50 -20.42 -4.28
N PRO A 449 -1.80 -21.17 -3.42
CA PRO A 449 -0.61 -21.91 -3.83
C PRO A 449 -0.96 -22.91 -4.92
N GLU A 450 -0.04 -23.10 -5.87
CA GLU A 450 -0.17 -24.15 -6.89
C GLU A 450 -0.20 -25.51 -6.18
N VAL A 451 -1.34 -26.20 -6.25
CA VAL A 451 -1.44 -27.57 -5.78
C VAL A 451 -0.69 -28.44 -6.79
N VAL A 452 0.54 -28.83 -6.47
CA VAL A 452 1.25 -29.87 -7.19
C VAL A 452 0.52 -31.19 -6.90
N VAL A 453 -0.36 -31.60 -7.83
CA VAL A 453 -1.10 -32.87 -7.75
C VAL A 453 -0.22 -34.02 -8.21
#